data_AF-A0A7C6BCX5-F1
#
_entry.id   AF-A0A7C6BCX5-F1
#
_cell.length_a   1.000
_cell.length_b   1.000
_cell.length_c   1.000
_cell.angle_alpha   90.00
_cell.angle_beta   90.00
_cell.angle_gamma   90.00
#
_symmetry.space_group_name_H-M   'P 1'
#
loop_
_entity.id
_entity.type
_entity.pdbx_description
1 polymer ?
#
loop_
_entity_poly.entity_id
_entity_poly.type
_entity_poly.pdbx_seq_one_letter_code
_entity_poly.pdbx_strand_id
1 'polypeptide(L)'
;MTMEEQINRASYNDDSVKSLQWNEHIRLRPGMYIGKLGDGASPDDGIYILIKEIIDNSIDEFAMGFGKNIDVEVDFETKRVRVRDYGRGIPLGKVVDCVSKINTGAKY
;
A
#
# COMPACT_ATOMS: atom_id res chain seq x y z
N MET A 1 -6.57 20.91 -43.32
CA MET A 1 -6.57 20.04 -42.13
C MET A 1 -6.58 18.62 -42.63
N THR A 2 -5.51 17.88 -42.36
CA THR A 2 -5.30 16.52 -42.85
C THR A 2 -6.17 15.54 -42.06
N MET A 3 -6.53 14.40 -42.67
CA MET A 3 -7.33 13.33 -42.07
C MET A 3 -6.75 12.78 -40.75
N GLU A 4 -5.48 13.06 -40.46
CA GLU A 4 -4.75 12.58 -39.28
C GLU A 4 -5.17 13.27 -37.97
N GLU A 5 -5.73 14.47 -38.01
CA GLU A 5 -6.17 15.19 -36.79
C GLU A 5 -7.52 14.70 -36.23
N GLN A 6 -8.19 13.76 -36.91
CA GLN A 6 -9.48 13.20 -36.48
C GLN A 6 -9.38 11.98 -35.56
N ILE A 7 -8.20 11.43 -35.31
CA ILE A 7 -8.01 10.30 -34.39
C ILE A 7 -7.77 10.86 -32.98
N ASN A 8 -8.64 10.51 -32.02
CA ASN A 8 -8.60 10.84 -30.59
C ASN A 8 -9.19 12.19 -30.10
N ARG A 9 -10.37 12.57 -30.61
CA ARG A 9 -11.39 13.07 -29.67
C ARG A 9 -12.13 11.85 -29.13
N ALA A 10 -11.59 11.23 -28.08
CA ALA A 10 -12.40 10.34 -27.26
C ALA A 10 -13.67 11.13 -26.92
N SER A 11 -14.82 10.68 -27.44
CA SER A 11 -16.07 11.39 -27.23
C SER A 11 -16.32 11.40 -25.72
N TYR A 12 -16.11 12.56 -25.09
CA TYR A 12 -16.34 12.74 -23.67
C TYR A 12 -17.85 12.71 -23.44
N ASN A 13 -18.36 11.50 -23.23
CA ASN A 13 -19.76 11.18 -22.98
C ASN A 13 -19.88 10.53 -21.60
N ASP A 14 -21.10 10.22 -21.18
CA ASP A 14 -21.35 9.65 -19.84
C ASP A 14 -20.57 8.35 -19.61
N ASP A 15 -20.36 7.53 -20.66
CA ASP A 15 -19.59 6.28 -20.60
C ASP A 15 -18.08 6.48 -20.33
N SER A 16 -17.56 7.70 -20.54
CA SER A 16 -16.17 8.06 -20.24
C SER A 16 -15.90 8.24 -18.74
N VAL A 17 -16.96 8.44 -17.95
CA VAL A 17 -16.87 8.54 -16.49
C VAL A 17 -16.97 7.13 -15.89
N LYS A 18 -15.92 6.71 -15.18
CA LYS A 18 -15.83 5.36 -14.59
C LYS A 18 -15.55 5.43 -13.10
N SER A 19 -16.25 4.60 -12.33
CA SER A 19 -15.93 4.33 -10.93
C SER A 19 -15.13 3.03 -10.84
N LEU A 20 -13.94 3.11 -10.24
CA LEU A 20 -13.08 1.95 -10.03
C LEU A 20 -13.33 1.36 -8.65
N GLN A 21 -13.21 0.04 -8.53
CA GLN A 21 -13.13 -0.60 -7.21
C GLN A 21 -11.84 -0.14 -6.50
N TRP A 22 -11.86 -0.07 -5.17
CA TRP A 22 -10.74 0.48 -4.39
C TRP A 22 -9.39 -0.23 -4.67
N ASN A 23 -9.41 -1.55 -4.86
CA ASN A 23 -8.23 -2.37 -5.12
C ASN A 23 -7.63 -2.08 -6.51
N GLU A 24 -8.50 -1.88 -7.50
CA GLU A 24 -8.14 -1.49 -8.85
C GLU A 24 -7.55 -0.07 -8.85
N HIS A 25 -8.19 0.85 -8.12
CA HIS A 25 -7.72 2.23 -7.99
C HIS A 25 -6.32 2.30 -7.38
N ILE A 26 -6.05 1.58 -6.29
CA ILE A 26 -4.72 1.51 -5.65
C ILE A 26 -3.66 1.00 -6.64
N ARG A 27 -3.97 -0.05 -7.40
CA ARG A 27 -3.03 -0.61 -8.39
C ARG A 27 -2.80 0.33 -9.58
N LEU A 28 -3.81 1.08 -10.00
CA LEU A 28 -3.73 2.01 -11.11
C LEU A 28 -3.04 3.33 -10.71
N ARG A 29 -3.15 3.72 -9.44
CA ARG A 29 -2.61 4.97 -8.87
C ARG A 29 -1.87 4.73 -7.55
N PRO A 30 -0.83 3.87 -7.52
CA PRO A 30 -0.10 3.56 -6.30
C PRO A 30 0.60 4.80 -5.72
N GLY A 31 0.94 5.76 -6.59
CA GLY A 31 1.48 7.06 -6.23
C GLY A 31 0.71 7.81 -5.15
N MET A 32 -0.61 7.67 -5.13
CA MET A 32 -1.46 8.35 -4.14
C MET A 32 -1.39 7.72 -2.74
N TYR A 33 -0.89 6.49 -2.64
CA TYR A 33 -0.89 5.72 -1.39
C TYR A 33 0.52 5.54 -0.84
N ILE A 34 1.49 5.25 -1.70
CA ILE A 34 2.86 4.93 -1.29
C ILE A 34 3.90 5.90 -1.86
N GLY A 35 3.47 6.97 -2.54
CA GLY A 35 4.38 7.89 -3.20
C GLY A 35 5.03 7.29 -4.46
N LYS A 36 6.19 7.83 -4.83
CA LYS A 36 6.86 7.49 -6.10
C LYS A 36 7.21 5.99 -6.15
N LEU A 37 6.86 5.29 -7.23
CA LEU A 37 7.36 3.94 -7.46
C LEU A 37 8.87 3.98 -7.75
N GLY A 38 9.60 3.01 -7.19
CA GLY A 38 11.02 2.85 -7.45
C GLY A 38 11.53 1.51 -6.93
N ASP A 39 12.81 1.24 -7.19
CA ASP A 39 13.49 0.01 -6.83
C ASP A 39 14.25 0.11 -5.50
N GLY A 40 14.16 1.25 -4.82
CA GLY A 40 14.84 1.53 -3.56
C GLY A 40 16.17 2.25 -3.74
N ALA A 41 16.56 2.61 -4.97
CA ALA A 41 17.75 3.43 -5.21
C ALA A 41 17.61 4.87 -4.68
N SER A 42 16.38 5.37 -4.52
CA SER A 42 16.10 6.69 -3.97
C SER A 42 15.41 6.59 -2.62
N PRO A 43 15.77 7.40 -1.61
CA PRO A 43 15.08 7.44 -0.31
C PRO A 43 13.56 7.71 -0.42
N ASP A 44 13.16 8.47 -1.44
CA ASP A 44 11.75 8.81 -1.69
C ASP A 44 10.94 7.70 -2.38
N ASP A 45 11.55 6.53 -2.63
CA ASP A 45 10.86 5.42 -3.27
C ASP A 45 9.84 4.76 -2.33
N GLY A 46 8.65 4.50 -2.84
CA GLY A 46 7.51 3.98 -2.09
C GLY A 46 7.71 2.59 -1.51
N ILE A 47 8.76 1.86 -1.94
CA ILE A 47 9.16 0.61 -1.29
C ILE A 47 9.53 0.84 0.19
N TYR A 48 10.13 1.99 0.52
CA TYR A 48 10.45 2.35 1.89
C TYR A 48 9.18 2.67 2.69
N ILE A 49 8.19 3.30 2.07
CA ILE A 49 6.87 3.53 2.70
C ILE A 49 6.18 2.20 2.99
N LEU A 50 6.17 1.25 2.04
CA LEU A 50 5.60 -0.09 2.26
C LEU A 50 6.20 -0.79 3.48
N ILE A 51 7.54 -0.73 3.64
CA ILE A 51 8.23 -1.33 4.78
C ILE A 51 7.92 -0.56 6.08
N LYS A 52 7.98 0.78 6.02
CA LYS A 52 7.69 1.67 7.15
C LYS A 52 6.31 1.40 7.75
N GLU A 53 5.27 1.29 6.93
CA GLU A 53 3.90 1.06 7.41
C GLU A 53 3.76 -0.23 8.24
N ILE A 54 4.49 -1.29 7.90
CA ILE A 54 4.47 -2.53 8.69
C ILE A 54 5.24 -2.34 10.00
N ILE A 55 6.40 -1.67 9.96
CA ILE A 55 7.19 -1.36 11.16
C ILE A 55 6.43 -0.44 12.11
N ASP A 56 5.73 0.58 11.60
CA ASP A 56 4.93 1.49 12.40
C ASP A 56 3.81 0.76 13.13
N ASN A 57 3.14 -0.19 12.47
CA ASN A 57 2.13 -1.03 13.12
C ASN A 57 2.70 -1.83 14.30
N SER A 58 3.94 -2.33 14.16
CA SER A 58 4.66 -2.99 15.24
C SER A 58 5.10 -2.02 16.35
N ILE A 59 5.49 -0.79 16.01
CA ILE A 59 5.83 0.27 16.98
C ILE A 59 4.59 0.69 17.77
N ASP A 60 3.42 0.74 17.15
CA ASP A 60 2.17 1.09 17.83
C ASP A 60 1.80 0.05 18.90
N GLU A 61 2.02 -1.24 18.65
CA GLU A 61 1.87 -2.27 19.69
C GLU A 61 2.83 -2.02 20.87
N PHE A 62 4.10 -1.72 20.57
CA PHE A 62 5.09 -1.38 21.59
C PHE A 62 4.69 -0.14 22.41
N ALA A 63 4.22 0.91 21.75
CA ALA A 63 3.75 2.15 22.39
C ALA A 63 2.54 1.90 23.30
N MET A 64 1.70 0.91 22.98
CA MET A 64 0.61 0.44 23.83
C MET A 64 1.04 -0.50 24.96
N GLY A 65 2.35 -0.77 25.09
CA GLY A 65 2.93 -1.61 26.15
C GLY A 65 3.01 -3.10 25.81
N PHE A 66 2.81 -3.48 24.54
CA PHE A 66 2.81 -4.88 24.08
C PHE A 66 3.98 -5.15 23.13
N GLY A 67 4.70 -6.25 23.37
CA GLY A 67 5.94 -6.53 22.65
C GLY A 67 7.11 -5.65 23.11
N LYS A 68 8.32 -6.15 22.92
CA LYS A 68 9.56 -5.45 23.31
C LYS A 68 10.63 -5.48 22.22
N ASN A 69 10.41 -6.30 21.21
CA ASN A 69 11.35 -6.58 20.14
C ASN A 69 10.59 -6.51 18.81
N ILE A 70 11.26 -6.00 17.79
CA ILE A 70 10.80 -6.04 16.41
C ILE A 70 11.97 -6.58 15.59
N ASP A 71 11.76 -7.73 14.96
CA ASP A 71 12.76 -8.37 14.11
C ASP A 71 12.49 -7.97 12.66
N VAL A 72 13.48 -7.35 12.02
CA VAL A 72 13.44 -6.99 10.60
C VAL A 72 14.51 -7.75 9.86
N GLU A 73 14.10 -8.54 8.88
CA GLU A 73 14.99 -9.32 8.04
C GLU A 73 14.77 -8.97 6.56
N VAL A 74 15.88 -8.77 5.85
CA VAL A 74 15.88 -8.51 4.42
C VAL A 74 16.63 -9.65 3.74
N ASP A 75 15.90 -10.37 2.90
CA ASP A 75 16.45 -11.39 2.01
C ASP A 75 16.59 -10.79 0.62
N PHE A 76 17.83 -10.51 0.24
CA PHE A 76 18.16 -9.91 -1.06
C PHE A 76 18.06 -10.90 -2.22
N GLU A 77 18.21 -12.21 -1.96
CA GLU A 77 18.11 -13.24 -3.00
C GLU A 77 16.65 -13.41 -3.43
N THR A 78 15.75 -13.49 -2.45
CA THR A 78 14.31 -13.62 -2.71
C THR A 78 13.58 -12.29 -2.83
N LYS A 79 14.28 -11.16 -2.61
CA LYS A 79 13.73 -9.80 -2.55
C LYS A 79 12.57 -9.68 -1.56
N ARG A 80 12.70 -10.35 -0.42
CA ARG A 80 11.65 -10.41 0.62
C ARG A 80 12.09 -9.65 1.86
N VAL A 81 11.19 -8.82 2.37
CA VAL A 81 11.33 -8.20 3.69
C VAL A 81 10.36 -8.88 4.65
N ARG A 82 10.85 -9.30 5.81
CA ARG A 82 10.03 -9.84 6.90
C ARG A 82 10.14 -8.92 8.11
N VAL A 83 8.99 -8.48 8.60
CA VAL A 83 8.88 -7.74 9.87
C VAL A 83 8.08 -8.61 10.83
N ARG A 84 8.60 -8.81 12.03
CA ARG A 84 7.94 -9.57 13.09
C ARG A 84 7.97 -8.79 14.39
N ASP A 85 6.81 -8.52 14.96
CA ASP A 85 6.69 -8.09 16.35
C ASP A 85 6.22 -9.22 17.26
N TYR A 86 6.23 -8.90 18.55
CA TYR A 86 5.74 -9.76 19.62
C TYR A 86 4.66 -9.03 20.43
N GLY A 87 3.84 -8.22 19.74
CA GLY A 87 2.67 -7.54 20.30
C GLY A 87 1.51 -8.49 20.55
N ARG A 88 0.29 -7.96 20.63
CA ARG A 88 -0.93 -8.77 20.84
C ARG A 88 -1.33 -9.57 19.60
N GLY A 89 -0.90 -9.10 18.43
CA GLY A 89 -1.30 -9.62 17.13
C GLY A 89 -2.67 -9.11 16.66
N ILE A 90 -2.93 -9.27 15.37
CA ILE A 90 -4.22 -8.91 14.76
C ILE A 90 -5.30 -9.90 15.25
N PRO A 91 -6.48 -9.44 15.69
CA PRO A 91 -7.57 -10.33 16.06
C PRO A 91 -7.94 -11.30 14.93
N LEU A 92 -7.92 -12.60 15.20
CA LEU A 92 -8.11 -13.64 14.16
C LEU A 92 -9.45 -13.51 13.41
N GLY A 93 -10.52 -13.11 14.10
CA GLY A 93 -11.83 -12.89 13.48
C GLY A 93 -11.89 -11.69 12.53
N LYS A 94 -10.87 -10.82 12.54
CA LYS A 94 -10.78 -9.60 11.72
C LYS A 94 -9.55 -9.54 10.84
N VAL A 95 -8.69 -10.56 10.86
CA VAL A 95 -7.42 -10.56 10.10
C VAL A 95 -7.64 -10.32 8.61
N VAL A 96 -8.60 -11.00 7.99
CA VAL A 96 -8.90 -10.84 6.57
C VAL A 96 -9.39 -9.43 6.27
N ASP A 97 -10.28 -8.90 7.10
CA ASP A 97 -10.80 -7.53 6.92
C ASP A 97 -9.65 -6.51 6.98
N CYS A 98 -8.78 -6.59 7.99
CA CYS A 98 -7.67 -5.66 8.18
C CYS A 98 -6.63 -5.67 7.04
N VAL A 99 -6.43 -6.80 6.35
CA VAL A 99 -5.42 -6.91 5.27
C VAL A 99 -6.00 -6.79 3.86
N SER A 100 -7.33 -6.79 3.72
CA SER A 100 -7.99 -6.82 2.40
C SER A 100 -9.02 -5.74 2.18
N LYS A 101 -9.23 -4.82 3.13
CA LYS A 101 -10.17 -3.71 2.98
C LYS A 101 -9.49 -2.40 3.41
N ILE A 102 -9.55 -1.40 2.53
CA ILE A 102 -9.10 -0.05 2.88
C ILE A 102 -9.95 0.52 4.02
N ASN A 103 -9.38 1.41 4.82
CA ASN A 103 -10.06 2.07 5.94
C ASN A 103 -10.62 1.08 6.97
N THR A 104 -9.86 0.03 7.28
CA THR A 104 -10.21 -0.98 8.29
C THR A 104 -9.08 -1.10 9.30
N GLY A 105 -9.38 -0.93 10.58
CA GLY A 105 -8.40 -0.97 11.65
C GLY A 105 -9.04 -0.69 13.01
N ALA A 106 -8.26 -0.83 14.08
CA ALA A 106 -8.68 -0.60 15.46
C ALA A 106 -8.10 0.70 16.06
N LYS A 107 -7.63 1.62 15.19
CA LYS A 107 -6.95 2.88 15.55
C LYS A 107 -7.82 4.12 15.27
N TYR A 108 -9.13 3.92 15.13
CA TYR A 108 -10.12 5.00 14.98
C TYR A 108 -10.61 5.51 16.34
#